data_AF-A0A3A5AIK7-F1
#
_entry.id   AF-A0A3A5AIK7-F1
#
_cell.length_a   1.000
_cell.length_b   1.000
_cell.length_c   1.000
_cell.angle_alpha   90.00
_cell.angle_beta   90.00
_cell.angle_gamma   90.00
#
_symmetry.space_group_name_H-M   'P 1'
#
loop_
_entity.id
_entity.type
_entity.pdbx_description
1 polymer ?
#
loop_
_entity_poly.entity_id
_entity_poly.type
_entity_poly.pdbx_seq_one_letter_code
_entity_poly.pdbx_strand_id
1 'polypeptide(L)'
;MQMVRRLLDLAGIGGERLHLQWVSSAEAQRFVDVARAAIESVKDLGPLDRSGLEMQIEACTMTLNGETLRWLVGKEVRITTKGDVYGRLWAVEKYESVLNNMLEREYQKNLIYLAVREGRSSVRDIGVRTGLGLKRVSYLLADLEKTKRVEFKGMKERKPMFAAL
;
A
#
# COMPACT_ATOMS: atom_id res chain seq x y z
N MET A 1 -2.02 -7.62 -10.87
CA MET A 1 -2.39 -6.18 -10.81
C MET A 1 -3.46 -5.84 -9.78
N GLN A 2 -4.25 -6.81 -9.29
CA GLN A 2 -5.25 -6.58 -8.25
C GLN A 2 -4.64 -5.93 -6.99
N MET A 3 -3.42 -6.32 -6.61
CA MET A 3 -2.68 -5.71 -5.50
C MET A 3 -2.54 -4.19 -5.63
N VAL A 4 -2.23 -3.66 -6.82
CA VAL A 4 -2.04 -2.21 -7.01
C VAL A 4 -3.39 -1.49 -6.92
N ARG A 5 -4.45 -2.06 -7.51
CA ARG A 5 -5.82 -1.52 -7.36
C ARG A 5 -6.22 -1.44 -5.89
N ARG A 6 -6.00 -2.53 -5.15
CA ARG A 6 -6.24 -2.60 -3.71
C ARG A 6 -5.46 -1.54 -2.92
N LEU A 7 -4.20 -1.30 -3.29
CA LEU A 7 -3.39 -0.24 -2.65
C LEU A 7 -3.97 1.16 -2.91
N LEU A 8 -4.44 1.42 -4.12
CA LEU A 8 -5.08 2.70 -4.47
C LEU A 8 -6.41 2.88 -3.73
N ASP A 9 -7.18 1.79 -3.52
CA ASP A 9 -8.39 1.82 -2.69
C ASP A 9 -8.05 2.16 -1.23
N LEU A 10 -7.04 1.49 -0.65
CA LEU A 10 -6.56 1.78 0.71
C LEU A 10 -6.09 3.22 0.87
N ALA A 11 -5.56 3.81 -0.19
CA ALA A 11 -5.08 5.18 -0.22
C ALA A 11 -6.17 6.23 -0.47
N GLY A 12 -7.40 5.81 -0.74
CA GLY A 12 -8.49 6.72 -1.12
C GLY A 12 -8.35 7.33 -2.52
N ILE A 13 -7.41 6.83 -3.34
CA ILE A 13 -7.24 7.24 -4.74
C ILE A 13 -8.28 6.55 -5.63
N GLY A 14 -8.62 5.30 -5.29
CA GLY A 14 -9.56 4.45 -6.02
C GLY A 14 -8.85 3.58 -7.07
N GLY A 15 -9.04 2.28 -6.96
CA GLY A 15 -8.47 1.26 -7.84
C GLY A 15 -8.94 1.37 -9.29
N GLU A 16 -10.10 1.96 -9.53
CA GLU A 16 -10.61 2.20 -10.88
C GLU A 16 -9.83 3.26 -11.66
N ARG A 17 -8.99 4.06 -10.99
CA ARG A 17 -8.06 4.98 -11.67
C ARG A 17 -6.89 4.26 -12.34
N LEU A 18 -6.69 2.96 -12.11
CA LEU A 18 -5.64 2.17 -12.76
C LEU A 18 -6.18 1.39 -13.96
N HIS A 19 -5.88 1.84 -15.17
CA HIS A 19 -6.18 1.09 -16.39
C HIS A 19 -4.93 0.41 -16.92
N LEU A 20 -4.95 -0.94 -17.00
CA LEU A 20 -3.92 -1.72 -17.69
C LEU A 20 -4.59 -2.78 -18.54
N GLN A 21 -4.27 -2.79 -19.83
CA GLN A 21 -4.80 -3.74 -20.80
C GLN A 21 -3.69 -4.17 -21.76
N TRP A 22 -3.69 -5.45 -22.11
CA TRP A 22 -2.81 -5.98 -23.15
C TRP A 22 -3.59 -6.01 -24.46
N VAL A 23 -3.08 -5.31 -25.47
CA VAL A 23 -3.69 -5.24 -26.81
C VAL A 23 -2.60 -5.51 -27.83
N SER A 24 -2.85 -6.47 -28.73
CA SER A 24 -1.95 -6.74 -29.85
C SER A 24 -2.05 -5.63 -30.89
N SER A 25 -0.97 -5.36 -31.63
CA SER A 25 -0.96 -4.42 -32.75
C SER A 25 -1.91 -4.82 -33.89
N ALA A 26 -2.33 -6.08 -33.94
CA ALA A 26 -3.32 -6.58 -34.91
C ALA A 26 -4.78 -6.34 -34.49
N GLU A 27 -5.05 -5.97 -33.23
CA GLU A 27 -6.41 -5.83 -32.67
C GLU A 27 -6.87 -4.36 -32.66
N ALA A 28 -6.91 -3.71 -33.82
CA ALA A 28 -7.20 -2.27 -33.92
C ALA A 28 -8.53 -1.86 -33.24
N GLN A 29 -9.60 -2.64 -33.43
CA GLN A 29 -10.91 -2.33 -32.83
C GLN A 29 -10.86 -2.43 -31.29
N ARG A 30 -10.22 -3.47 -30.76
CA ARG A 30 -10.05 -3.65 -29.31
C ARG A 30 -9.29 -2.50 -28.67
N PHE A 31 -8.25 -2.00 -29.36
CA PHE A 31 -7.53 -0.82 -28.90
C PHE A 31 -8.45 0.39 -28.75
N VAL A 32 -9.28 0.66 -29.77
CA VAL A 32 -10.24 1.77 -29.76
C VAL A 32 -11.22 1.62 -28.59
N ASP A 33 -11.76 0.42 -28.37
CA ASP A 33 -12.73 0.16 -27.31
C ASP A 33 -12.12 0.34 -25.91
N VAL A 34 -10.91 -0.19 -25.70
CA VAL A 34 -10.16 -0.04 -24.44
C VAL A 34 -9.81 1.42 -24.18
N ALA A 35 -9.32 2.15 -25.19
CA ALA A 35 -8.97 3.56 -25.05
C ALA A 35 -10.21 4.40 -24.73
N ARG A 36 -11.33 4.15 -25.41
CA ARG A 36 -12.61 4.81 -25.13
C ARG A 36 -13.06 4.53 -23.70
N ALA A 37 -13.04 3.28 -23.24
CA ALA A 37 -13.43 2.93 -21.88
C ALA A 37 -12.57 3.63 -20.81
N ALA A 38 -11.25 3.73 -21.03
CA ALA A 38 -10.35 4.46 -20.13
C ALA A 38 -10.66 5.97 -20.12
N ILE A 39 -10.95 6.56 -21.27
CA ILE A 39 -11.31 7.99 -21.38
C ILE A 39 -12.62 8.27 -20.65
N GLU A 40 -13.66 7.46 -20.85
CA GLU A 40 -14.95 7.66 -20.17
C GLU A 40 -14.80 7.46 -18.66
N SER A 41 -14.07 6.44 -18.21
CA SER A 41 -13.75 6.26 -16.79
C SER A 41 -13.06 7.49 -16.18
N VAL A 42 -12.08 8.09 -16.87
CA VAL A 42 -11.40 9.30 -16.39
C VAL A 42 -12.33 10.50 -16.32
N LYS A 43 -13.25 10.65 -17.28
CA LYS A 43 -14.26 11.72 -17.25
C LYS A 43 -15.22 11.54 -16.07
N ASP A 44 -15.72 10.33 -15.86
CA ASP A 44 -16.67 10.01 -14.79
C ASP A 44 -16.06 10.20 -13.40
N LEU A 45 -14.79 9.78 -13.22
CA LEU A 45 -14.06 9.91 -11.96
C LEU A 45 -13.60 11.34 -11.66
N GLY A 46 -13.52 12.20 -12.68
CA GLY A 46 -13.05 13.57 -12.56
C GLY A 46 -11.58 13.71 -12.12
N PRO A 47 -11.12 14.96 -11.92
CA PRO A 47 -9.74 15.23 -11.51
C PRO A 47 -9.45 14.67 -10.11
N LEU A 48 -8.21 14.23 -9.90
CA LEU A 48 -7.73 13.78 -8.60
C LEU A 48 -7.23 14.99 -7.79
N ASP A 49 -7.74 15.18 -6.57
CA ASP A 49 -7.17 16.12 -5.60
C ASP A 49 -5.84 15.57 -5.08
N ARG A 50 -4.77 15.88 -5.80
CA ARG A 50 -3.42 15.44 -5.45
C ARG A 50 -2.92 16.09 -4.15
N SER A 51 -3.26 17.35 -3.91
CA SER A 51 -2.84 18.10 -2.71
C SER A 51 -3.38 17.45 -1.43
N GLY A 52 -4.62 16.97 -1.45
CA GLY A 52 -5.21 16.24 -0.33
C GLY A 52 -4.62 14.85 -0.08
N LEU A 53 -3.84 14.31 -1.02
CA LEU A 53 -3.39 12.91 -1.04
C LEU A 53 -1.86 12.75 -1.11
N GLU A 54 -1.08 13.81 -0.90
CA GLU A 54 0.39 13.76 -1.04
C GLU A 54 1.03 12.66 -0.16
N MET A 55 0.66 12.61 1.13
CA MET A 55 1.15 11.58 2.06
C MET A 55 0.77 10.17 1.60
N GLN A 56 -0.46 9.99 1.12
CA GLN A 56 -0.98 8.70 0.69
C GLN A 56 -0.24 8.21 -0.56
N ILE A 57 0.00 9.11 -1.53
CA ILE A 57 0.75 8.83 -2.75
C ILE A 57 2.21 8.47 -2.41
N GLU A 58 2.85 9.22 -1.51
CA GLU A 58 4.20 8.90 -1.05
C GLU A 58 4.24 7.54 -0.34
N ALA A 59 3.30 7.26 0.56
CA ALA A 59 3.19 5.97 1.23
C ALA A 59 2.98 4.82 0.25
N CYS A 60 2.15 4.98 -0.79
CA CYS A 60 1.99 3.99 -1.86
C CYS A 60 3.32 3.74 -2.57
N THR A 61 4.04 4.80 -2.93
CA THR A 61 5.32 4.72 -3.62
C THR A 61 6.36 3.98 -2.78
N MET A 62 6.49 4.33 -1.49
CA MET A 62 7.38 3.62 -0.56
C MET A 62 7.00 2.14 -0.41
N THR A 63 5.70 1.84 -0.40
CA THR A 63 5.17 0.47 -0.25
C THR A 63 5.51 -0.40 -1.45
N LEU A 64 5.28 0.11 -2.67
CA LEU A 64 5.60 -0.61 -3.91
C LEU A 64 7.11 -0.76 -4.13
N ASN A 65 7.90 0.22 -3.65
CA ASN A 65 9.34 0.14 -3.63
C ASN A 65 9.89 -0.74 -2.49
N GLY A 66 9.04 -1.27 -1.61
CA GLY A 66 9.47 -2.19 -0.55
C GLY A 66 9.91 -3.55 -1.10
N GLU A 67 11.01 -4.08 -0.58
CA GLU A 67 11.54 -5.38 -0.98
C GLU A 67 10.54 -6.52 -0.72
N THR A 68 9.88 -6.51 0.44
CA THR A 68 8.97 -7.59 0.86
C THR A 68 7.84 -7.82 -0.14
N LEU A 69 7.19 -6.76 -0.62
CA LEU A 69 6.11 -6.90 -1.59
C LEU A 69 6.62 -7.33 -2.96
N ARG A 70 7.74 -6.80 -3.42
CA ARG A 70 8.37 -7.23 -4.69
C ARG A 70 8.70 -8.72 -4.65
N TRP A 71 9.22 -9.21 -3.52
CA TRP A 71 9.49 -10.64 -3.32
C TRP A 71 8.22 -11.50 -3.34
N LEU A 72 7.14 -11.07 -2.68
CA LEU A 72 5.89 -11.81 -2.67
C LEU A 72 5.30 -11.88 -4.08
N VAL A 73 5.13 -10.74 -4.76
CA VAL A 73 4.62 -10.71 -6.13
C VAL A 73 5.46 -11.58 -7.06
N GLY A 74 6.79 -11.54 -6.95
CA GLY A 74 7.69 -12.37 -7.76
C GLY A 74 7.60 -13.88 -7.48
N LYS A 75 7.10 -14.29 -6.30
CA LYS A 75 6.96 -15.70 -5.92
C LYS A 75 5.57 -16.26 -6.21
N GLU A 76 4.56 -15.41 -6.44
CA GLU A 76 3.17 -15.79 -6.65
C GLU A 76 3.02 -16.93 -7.68
N VAL A 77 3.44 -16.69 -8.92
CA VAL A 77 3.32 -17.66 -10.02
C VAL A 77 3.99 -18.98 -9.66
N ARG A 78 5.19 -18.95 -9.08
CA ARG A 78 5.91 -20.17 -8.69
C ARG A 78 5.14 -20.94 -7.62
N ILE A 79 4.66 -20.28 -6.57
CA ILE A 79 4.01 -20.93 -5.43
C ILE A 79 2.64 -21.50 -5.83
N THR A 80 1.88 -20.80 -6.67
CA THR A 80 0.54 -21.24 -7.08
C THR A 80 0.58 -22.30 -8.19
N THR A 81 1.61 -22.33 -9.04
CA THR A 81 1.72 -23.30 -10.15
C THR A 81 2.66 -24.48 -9.87
N LYS A 82 3.79 -24.24 -9.20
CA LYS A 82 4.83 -25.27 -8.94
C LYS A 82 4.90 -25.69 -7.47
N GLY A 83 4.20 -25.00 -6.59
CA GLY A 83 4.21 -25.26 -5.15
C GLY A 83 5.27 -24.48 -4.37
N ASP A 84 5.11 -24.50 -3.05
CA ASP A 84 6.06 -23.91 -2.11
C ASP A 84 7.38 -24.70 -2.02
N VAL A 85 8.27 -24.29 -1.11
CA VAL A 85 9.56 -24.96 -0.88
C VAL A 85 9.44 -26.42 -0.44
N TYR A 86 8.24 -26.87 -0.06
CA TYR A 86 7.92 -28.25 0.33
C TYR A 86 7.09 -28.98 -0.74
N GLY A 87 6.90 -28.38 -1.93
CA GLY A 87 6.09 -28.94 -3.01
C GLY A 87 4.58 -28.84 -2.79
N ARG A 88 4.12 -28.07 -1.80
CA ARG A 88 2.68 -27.90 -1.54
C ARG A 88 2.10 -26.82 -2.43
N LEU A 89 1.04 -27.13 -3.15
CA LEU A 89 0.30 -26.16 -3.94
C LEU A 89 -0.58 -25.28 -3.05
N TRP A 90 -0.60 -23.98 -3.36
CA TRP A 90 -1.45 -23.01 -2.69
C TRP A 90 -2.58 -22.61 -3.62
N ALA A 91 -3.80 -22.55 -3.08
CA ALA A 91 -4.90 -21.86 -3.75
C ALA A 91 -4.51 -20.38 -3.96
N VAL A 92 -4.85 -19.83 -5.13
CA VAL A 92 -4.47 -18.46 -5.51
C VAL A 92 -5.03 -17.45 -4.51
N GLU A 93 -6.29 -17.65 -4.11
CA GLU A 93 -7.02 -16.79 -3.17
C GLU A 93 -6.35 -16.77 -1.80
N LYS A 94 -5.83 -17.93 -1.36
CA LYS A 94 -5.06 -18.03 -0.11
C LYS A 94 -3.76 -17.22 -0.23
N TYR A 95 -3.05 -17.34 -1.33
CA TYR A 95 -1.82 -16.57 -1.56
C TYR A 95 -2.08 -15.07 -1.59
N GLU A 96 -3.10 -14.64 -2.35
CA GLU A 96 -3.53 -13.25 -2.46
C GLU A 96 -3.94 -12.68 -1.11
N SER A 97 -4.59 -13.46 -0.24
CA SER A 97 -4.93 -12.99 1.11
C SER A 97 -3.68 -12.65 1.94
N VAL A 98 -2.61 -13.45 1.83
CA VAL A 98 -1.33 -13.18 2.49
C VAL A 98 -0.67 -11.94 1.91
N LEU A 99 -0.65 -11.83 0.58
CA LEU A 99 -0.11 -10.66 -0.12
C LEU A 99 -0.85 -9.37 0.29
N ASN A 100 -2.18 -9.40 0.32
CA ASN A 100 -3.02 -8.25 0.65
C ASN A 100 -2.84 -7.82 2.11
N ASN A 101 -2.74 -8.77 3.04
CA ASN A 101 -2.44 -8.48 4.45
C ASN A 101 -1.06 -7.83 4.61
N MET A 102 -0.06 -8.30 3.87
CA MET A 102 1.27 -7.72 3.86
C MET A 102 1.27 -6.30 3.26
N LEU A 103 0.56 -6.13 2.13
CA LEU A 103 0.39 -4.85 1.43
C LEU A 103 -0.19 -3.79 2.38
N GLU A 104 -1.30 -4.10 3.03
CA GLU A 104 -1.96 -3.18 3.96
C GLU A 104 -1.04 -2.83 5.14
N ARG A 105 -0.33 -3.82 5.70
CA ARG A 105 0.61 -3.61 6.80
C ARG A 105 1.76 -2.69 6.40
N GLU A 106 2.39 -2.90 5.26
CA GLU A 106 3.49 -2.04 4.80
C GLU A 106 3.02 -0.64 4.42
N TYR A 107 1.84 -0.52 3.82
CA TYR A 107 1.21 0.78 3.55
C TYR A 107 0.98 1.58 4.84
N GLN A 108 0.36 0.97 5.85
CA GLN A 108 0.09 1.61 7.14
C GLN A 108 1.38 1.99 7.89
N LYS A 109 2.43 1.16 7.81
CA LYS A 109 3.75 1.50 8.34
C LYS A 109 4.34 2.74 7.67
N ASN A 110 4.24 2.83 6.35
CA ASN A 110 4.75 3.98 5.62
C ASN A 110 3.94 5.25 5.94
N LEU A 111 2.61 5.16 6.09
CA LEU A 111 1.79 6.27 6.59
C LEU A 111 2.24 6.76 7.97
N ILE A 112 2.46 5.83 8.91
CA ILE A 112 2.94 6.16 10.26
C ILE A 112 4.31 6.82 10.20
N TYR A 113 5.25 6.25 9.45
CA TYR A 113 6.58 6.81 9.28
C TYR A 113 6.53 8.24 8.73
N LEU A 114 5.73 8.49 7.70
CA LEU A 114 5.54 9.82 7.13
C LEU A 114 4.93 10.80 8.14
N ALA A 115 3.92 10.38 8.91
CA ALA A 115 3.33 11.21 9.95
C ALA A 115 4.36 11.58 11.04
N VAL A 116 5.22 10.64 11.43
CA VAL A 116 6.31 10.92 12.38
C VAL A 116 7.33 11.87 11.77
N ARG A 117 7.65 11.73 10.47
CA ARG A 117 8.55 12.63 9.73
C ARG A 117 7.98 14.05 9.60
N GLU A 118 6.66 14.21 9.54
CA GLU A 118 5.96 15.50 9.63
C GLU A 118 5.98 16.11 11.06
N GLY A 119 6.56 15.41 12.04
CA GLY A 119 6.69 15.89 13.43
C GLY A 119 5.63 15.36 14.40
N ARG A 120 4.75 14.43 13.98
CA ARG A 120 3.77 13.80 14.88
C ARG A 120 4.47 12.76 15.75
N SER A 121 4.60 13.06 17.03
CA SER A 121 5.42 12.26 17.95
C SER A 121 4.61 11.34 18.86
N SER A 122 3.33 11.63 19.13
CA SER A 122 2.48 10.78 19.97
C SER A 122 1.63 9.80 19.16
N VAL A 123 1.35 8.62 19.72
CA VAL A 123 0.47 7.60 19.11
C VAL A 123 -0.89 8.18 18.73
N ARG A 124 -1.42 9.10 19.55
CA ARG A 124 -2.71 9.75 19.31
C ARG A 124 -2.65 10.69 18.12
N ASP A 125 -1.63 11.54 18.04
CA ASP A 125 -1.49 12.49 16.94
C ASP A 125 -1.25 11.78 15.60
N ILE A 126 -0.46 10.70 15.63
CA ILE A 126 -0.24 9.84 14.47
C ILE A 126 -1.56 9.17 14.03
N GLY A 127 -2.35 8.65 14.98
CA GLY A 127 -3.65 8.05 14.68
C GLY A 127 -4.61 9.05 14.02
N VAL A 128 -4.70 10.27 14.55
CA VAL A 128 -5.52 11.34 13.95
C VAL A 128 -5.02 11.70 12.55
N ARG A 129 -3.71 11.83 12.35
CA ARG A 129 -3.13 12.19 11.05
C ARG A 129 -3.29 11.11 9.97
N THR A 130 -3.21 9.85 10.36
CA THR A 130 -3.22 8.69 9.45
C THR A 130 -4.61 8.05 9.30
N GLY A 131 -5.56 8.39 10.16
CA GLY A 131 -6.88 7.74 10.23
C GLY A 131 -6.84 6.33 10.84
N LEU A 132 -5.70 5.90 11.39
CA LEU A 132 -5.53 4.56 11.95
C LEU A 132 -5.90 4.50 13.43
N GLY A 133 -6.47 3.37 13.86
CA GLY A 133 -6.78 3.14 15.28
C GLY A 133 -5.52 3.07 16.16
N LEU A 134 -5.60 3.58 17.39
CA LEU A 134 -4.45 3.71 18.30
C LEU A 134 -3.70 2.39 18.55
N LYS A 135 -4.44 1.27 18.72
CA LYS A 135 -3.85 -0.06 18.90
C LYS A 135 -3.01 -0.47 17.68
N ARG A 136 -3.50 -0.16 16.47
CA ARG A 136 -2.79 -0.46 15.22
C ARG A 136 -1.55 0.39 15.08
N VAL A 137 -1.65 1.68 15.37
CA VAL A 137 -0.50 2.60 15.36
C VAL A 137 0.57 2.14 16.34
N SER A 138 0.20 1.85 17.59
CA SER A 138 1.14 1.39 18.61
C SER A 138 1.84 0.08 18.21
N TYR A 139 1.10 -0.86 17.63
CA TYR A 139 1.67 -2.14 17.17
C TYR A 139 2.68 -1.94 16.03
N LEU A 140 2.33 -1.13 15.03
CA LEU A 140 3.21 -0.88 13.87
C LEU A 140 4.41 0.01 14.20
N LEU A 141 4.30 0.91 15.18
CA LEU A 141 5.44 1.69 15.69
C LEU A 141 6.50 0.80 16.30
N ALA A 142 6.12 -0.21 17.08
CA ALA A 142 7.07 -1.19 17.63
C ALA A 142 7.80 -1.97 16.51
N ASP A 143 7.10 -2.27 15.40
CA ASP A 143 7.74 -2.90 14.25
C ASP A 143 8.70 -1.95 13.52
N LEU A 144 8.34 -0.67 13.38
CA LEU A 144 9.19 0.36 12.77
C LEU A 144 10.45 0.61 13.60
N GLU A 145 10.32 0.61 14.93
CA GLU A 145 11.43 0.71 15.88
C GLU A 145 12.40 -0.45 15.75
N LYS A 146 11.90 -1.70 15.68
CA LYS A 146 12.74 -2.89 15.44
C LYS A 146 13.54 -2.79 14.14
N THR A 147 12.97 -2.15 13.12
CA THR A 147 13.63 -1.91 11.82
C THR A 147 14.45 -0.62 11.77
N LYS A 148 14.65 0.08 12.90
CA LYS A 148 15.38 1.35 13.00
C LYS A 148 14.89 2.44 12.05
N ARG A 149 13.58 2.49 11.79
CA ARG A 149 12.96 3.58 11.01
C ARG A 149 12.42 4.69 11.91
N VAL A 150 12.13 4.36 13.16
CA VAL A 150 11.61 5.27 14.18
C VAL A 150 12.34 4.96 15.48
N GLU A 151 12.55 5.96 16.32
CA GLU A 151 13.11 5.78 17.67
C GLU A 151 12.15 6.28 18.75
N PHE A 152 12.16 5.61 19.89
CA PHE A 152 11.52 6.08 21.10
C PHE A 152 12.37 7.17 21.77
N LYS A 153 11.82 8.38 21.88
CA LYS A 153 12.49 9.55 22.48
C LYS A 153 12.24 9.70 23.98
N GLY A 154 11.33 8.93 24.55
CA GLY A 154 10.97 9.00 25.96
C GLY A 154 9.48 9.24 26.21
N MET A 155 9.15 9.55 27.46
CA MET A 155 7.77 9.82 27.91
C MET A 155 7.56 11.31 28.14
N LYS A 156 6.51 11.87 27.55
CA LYS A 156 6.02 13.23 27.87
C LYS A 156 4.59 13.11 28.40
N GLU A 157 4.33 13.57 29.62
CA GLU A 157 3.00 13.48 30.26
C GLU A 157 2.41 12.05 30.27
N ARG A 158 3.24 11.04 30.51
CA ARG A 158 2.88 9.60 30.43
C ARG A 158 2.46 9.12 29.04
N LYS A 159 2.81 9.87 27.98
CA LYS A 159 2.63 9.47 26.58
C LYS A 159 3.97 9.12 25.95
N PRO A 160 4.08 7.98 25.25
CA PRO A 160 5.31 7.64 24.54
C PRO A 160 5.49 8.56 23.32
N MET A 161 6.70 9.08 23.16
CA MET A 161 7.08 10.00 22.09
C MET A 161 8.05 9.33 21.13
N PHE A 162 7.81 9.50 19.84
CA PHE A 162 8.59 8.88 18.77
C PHE A 162 9.14 9.94 17.80
N ALA A 163 10.29 9.66 17.20
CA ALA A 163 10.90 10.46 16.15
C ALA A 163 11.35 9.56 14.99
N ALA A 164 11.30 10.09 13.76
CA ALA A 164 11.79 9.37 12.59
C ALA A 164 13.32 9.39 12.61
N LEU A 165 13.92 8.26 12.23
CA LEU A 165 15.36 8.12 11.99
C LEU A 165 15.70 8.44 10.54
#